data_AF-A0A1B8GAI0-F1
#
_entry.id   AF-A0A1B8GAI0-F1
#
_cell.length_a   1.000
_cell.length_b   1.000
_cell.length_c   1.000
_cell.angle_alpha   90.00
_cell.angle_beta   90.00
_cell.angle_gamma   90.00
#
_symmetry.space_group_name_H-M   'P 1'
#
loop_
_entity.id
_entity.type
_entity.pdbx_description
1 polymer ?
#
loop_
_entity_poly.entity_id
_entity_poly.type
_entity_poly.pdbx_seq_one_letter_code
_entity_poly.pdbx_strand_id
1 'polypeptide(L)'
;MSDNSIVSFETLIYVGLSITKVEELWNRWTHWERGEYDPRRETDPDDGGLTVMFDDFIVGWSVTNRVDAVGDNDDEWRDCLDACGINMPTQDAIMDPNFAHIRRSNSCLYWAKETIEMRYRGLSETQPSTSNSQQPTTPETDFNNQPPLNKPGYTTLFKSIDRGQITRLLDQNGKLDRTGAILTPAPSDFSGTRSLYYFTPDHNLARHQAAYAKRRAPRESIAIISLLIPNTAIETLPSPDLQIVSWPSNEWKELLWHSRNQKFLPPHLRKYRDATLVIGTAAYGAGAVYQGMRTWEEVGKENVFCVGKRGKGEGAVQYVFSAEREGYDFLTEHAEDVKVIPFTAGALEEFLADPAG
;
A
#
# COMPACT_ATOMS: atom_id res chain seq x y z
N MET A 1 -17.46 -0.42 33.54
CA MET A 1 -17.52 0.08 32.15
C MET A 1 -16.15 -0.18 31.58
N SER A 2 -16.01 -1.18 30.70
CA SER A 2 -14.72 -1.51 30.11
C SER A 2 -14.31 -0.38 29.18
N ASP A 3 -13.18 0.24 29.50
CA ASP A 3 -12.56 1.34 28.76
C ASP A 3 -11.97 0.79 27.46
N ASN A 4 -12.84 0.49 26.48
CA ASN A 4 -12.44 0.05 25.14
C ASN A 4 -12.07 1.28 24.31
N SER A 5 -11.07 2.05 24.76
CA SER A 5 -10.48 3.10 23.93
C SER A 5 -9.26 2.53 23.23
N ILE A 6 -9.17 2.69 21.91
CA ILE A 6 -7.93 2.37 21.17
C ILE A 6 -6.81 3.36 21.51
N VAL A 7 -7.12 4.50 22.12
CA VAL A 7 -6.13 5.49 22.57
C VAL A 7 -5.56 5.04 23.92
N SER A 8 -4.39 4.40 23.88
CA SER A 8 -3.73 3.85 25.08
C SER A 8 -2.20 3.79 24.93
N PHE A 9 -1.51 3.60 26.06
CA PHE A 9 -0.06 3.34 26.08
C PHE A 9 0.26 2.01 25.38
N GLU A 10 -0.59 1.00 25.58
CA GLU A 10 -0.47 -0.33 24.98
C GLU A 10 -0.60 -0.29 23.46
N THR A 11 -1.43 0.61 22.91
CA THR A 11 -1.54 0.82 21.46
C THR A 11 -0.21 1.28 20.86
N LEU A 12 0.50 2.19 21.54
CA LEU A 12 1.82 2.65 21.08
C LEU A 12 2.85 1.50 21.06
N ILE A 13 2.81 0.60 22.04
CA ILE A 13 3.62 -0.64 22.03
C ILE A 13 3.20 -1.54 20.87
N TYR A 14 1.89 -1.72 20.69
CA TYR A 14 1.31 -2.61 19.68
C TYR A 14 1.74 -2.22 18.26
N VAL A 15 1.69 -0.93 17.92
CA VAL A 15 2.09 -0.43 16.60
C VAL A 15 3.61 -0.54 16.33
N GLY A 16 4.39 -0.98 17.32
CA GLY A 16 5.79 -1.37 17.12
C GLY A 16 6.81 -0.33 17.59
N LEU A 17 6.43 0.60 18.47
CA LEU A 17 7.37 1.58 19.04
C LEU A 17 8.20 0.97 20.18
N SER A 18 9.37 1.55 20.41
CA SER A 18 10.23 1.25 21.56
C SER A 18 9.65 1.85 22.84
N ILE A 19 9.92 1.26 24.00
CA ILE A 19 9.38 1.75 25.28
C ILE A 19 9.73 3.23 25.50
N THR A 20 10.95 3.65 25.20
CA THR A 20 11.37 5.05 25.31
C THR A 20 10.53 5.98 24.42
N LYS A 21 10.23 5.56 23.17
CA LYS A 21 9.37 6.34 22.28
C LYS A 21 7.92 6.35 22.77
N VAL A 22 7.42 5.22 23.28
CA VAL A 22 6.08 5.10 23.85
C VAL A 22 5.91 6.06 25.03
N GLU A 23 6.85 6.06 25.98
CA GLU A 23 6.84 6.98 27.14
C GLU A 23 6.83 8.44 26.69
N GLU A 24 7.66 8.79 25.70
CA GLU A 24 7.70 10.13 25.12
C GLU A 24 6.35 10.54 24.52
N LEU A 25 5.81 9.72 23.61
CA LEU A 25 4.57 10.03 22.90
C LEU A 25 3.36 10.02 23.82
N TRP A 26 3.28 9.08 24.75
CA TRP A 26 2.20 9.02 25.72
C TRP A 26 2.20 10.24 26.61
N ASN A 27 3.37 10.63 27.15
CA ASN A 27 3.49 11.82 27.97
C ASN A 27 3.06 13.09 27.22
N ARG A 28 3.45 13.22 25.95
CA ARG A 28 3.00 14.33 25.08
C ARG A 28 1.50 14.28 24.81
N TRP A 29 0.93 13.11 24.55
CA TRP A 29 -0.49 12.96 24.29
C TRP A 29 -1.32 13.31 25.52
N THR A 30 -0.97 12.80 26.71
CA THR A 30 -1.76 13.01 27.94
C THR A 30 -1.61 14.41 28.52
N HIS A 31 -0.44 15.03 28.38
CA HIS A 31 -0.15 16.39 28.84
C HIS A 31 -0.22 17.42 27.69
N TRP A 32 -1.05 17.14 26.69
CA TRP A 32 -1.30 18.07 25.60
C TRP A 32 -1.90 19.37 26.16
N GLU A 33 -1.09 20.42 26.23
CA GLU A 33 -1.56 21.76 26.59
C GLU A 33 -2.13 22.43 25.34
N ARG A 34 -3.43 22.73 25.39
CA ARG A 34 -4.12 23.35 24.27
C ARG A 34 -3.93 24.87 24.28
N GLY A 35 -3.28 25.41 23.25
CA GLY A 35 -3.34 26.82 22.91
C GLY A 35 -4.67 27.20 22.24
N GLU A 36 -4.96 28.50 22.17
CA GLU A 36 -6.22 29.05 21.61
C GLU A 36 -6.52 28.58 20.17
N TYR A 37 -5.48 28.26 19.39
CA TYR A 37 -5.57 27.84 17.99
C TYR A 37 -5.11 26.41 17.73
N ASP A 38 -4.73 25.67 18.77
CA ASP A 38 -4.24 24.30 18.59
C ASP A 38 -5.41 23.33 18.34
N PRO A 39 -5.21 22.33 17.47
CA PRO A 39 -6.23 21.32 17.22
C PRO A 39 -6.46 20.50 18.50
N ARG A 40 -7.69 20.02 18.68
CA ARG A 40 -8.06 19.16 19.81
C ARG A 40 -7.65 17.72 19.55
N ARG A 41 -7.54 16.90 20.60
CA ARG A 41 -7.42 15.45 20.45
C ARG A 41 -8.80 14.84 20.18
N GLU A 42 -8.83 13.68 19.55
CA GLU A 42 -10.07 12.91 19.39
C GLU A 42 -10.74 12.53 20.71
N THR A 43 -9.98 12.51 21.81
CA THR A 43 -10.47 12.24 23.17
C THR A 43 -11.00 13.48 23.90
N ASP A 44 -10.77 14.68 23.37
CA ASP A 44 -11.24 15.92 23.97
C ASP A 44 -12.72 16.17 23.63
N PRO A 45 -13.47 16.92 24.47
CA PRO A 45 -14.85 17.30 24.16
C PRO A 45 -14.96 18.01 22.81
N ASP A 46 -15.99 17.68 22.04
CA ASP A 46 -16.20 18.28 20.72
C ASP A 46 -16.64 19.75 20.84
N ASP A 47 -15.88 20.62 20.20
CA ASP A 47 -16.13 22.06 20.10
C ASP A 47 -16.25 22.55 18.64
N GLY A 48 -16.31 21.62 17.69
CA GLY A 48 -16.36 21.91 16.25
C GLY A 48 -15.02 22.32 15.63
N GLY A 49 -13.91 22.28 16.38
CA GLY A 49 -12.56 22.56 15.90
C GLY A 49 -11.89 21.41 15.15
N LEU A 50 -10.69 21.69 14.60
CA LEU A 50 -9.84 20.66 14.00
C LEU A 50 -9.44 19.62 15.05
N THR A 51 -9.51 18.35 14.68
CA THR A 51 -9.22 17.22 15.55
C THR A 51 -8.01 16.45 15.03
N VAL A 52 -7.06 16.15 15.93
CA VAL A 52 -5.93 15.25 15.68
C VAL A 52 -6.34 13.85 16.10
N MET A 53 -6.30 12.93 15.14
CA MET A 53 -6.50 11.51 15.38
C MET A 53 -5.23 10.90 16.00
N PHE A 54 -5.37 9.90 16.86
CA PHE A 54 -4.21 9.34 17.56
C PHE A 54 -3.22 8.66 16.62
N ASP A 55 -3.65 8.05 15.52
CA ASP A 55 -2.77 7.52 14.47
C ASP A 55 -2.01 8.62 13.73
N ASP A 56 -2.67 9.70 13.32
CA ASP A 56 -2.03 10.87 12.73
C ASP A 56 -0.97 11.46 13.67
N PHE A 57 -1.27 11.50 14.98
CA PHE A 57 -0.31 11.91 16.01
C PHE A 57 0.89 10.97 16.07
N ILE A 58 0.67 9.65 16.11
CA ILE A 58 1.75 8.66 16.18
C ILE A 58 2.68 8.78 14.97
N VAL A 59 2.11 8.78 13.76
CA VAL A 59 2.87 8.90 12.52
C VAL A 59 3.57 10.25 12.45
N GLY A 60 2.87 11.33 12.80
CA GLY A 60 3.38 12.70 12.80
C GLY A 60 4.62 12.88 13.69
N TRP A 61 4.62 12.30 14.89
CA TRP A 61 5.74 12.45 15.82
C TRP A 61 6.84 11.39 15.67
N SER A 62 6.52 10.24 15.10
CA SER A 62 7.50 9.17 14.87
C SER A 62 8.24 9.36 13.55
N VAL A 63 7.53 9.58 12.46
CA VAL A 63 8.06 9.46 11.10
C VAL A 63 8.30 10.81 10.41
N THR A 64 7.47 11.83 10.67
CA THR A 64 7.59 13.12 9.99
C THR A 64 8.85 13.87 10.43
N ASN A 65 9.48 14.61 9.50
CA ASN A 65 10.71 15.38 9.73
C ASN A 65 11.93 14.57 10.19
N ARG A 66 11.97 13.28 9.87
CA ARG A 66 13.14 12.42 10.07
C ARG A 66 14.04 12.39 8.83
N VAL A 67 15.31 12.06 9.03
CA VAL A 67 16.21 11.74 7.93
C VAL A 67 15.79 10.38 7.38
N ASP A 68 15.47 10.33 6.10
CA ASP A 68 15.07 9.10 5.42
C ASP A 68 16.29 8.30 4.96
N ALA A 69 16.13 6.98 4.87
CA ALA A 69 17.12 6.09 4.28
C ALA A 69 16.56 5.47 2.99
N VAL A 70 17.38 5.47 1.95
CA VAL A 70 17.07 4.91 0.63
C VAL A 70 18.24 4.06 0.14
N GLY A 71 17.97 3.13 -0.78
CA GLY A 71 19.01 2.26 -1.31
C GLY A 71 19.29 1.05 -0.41
N ASP A 72 20.54 0.58 -0.41
CA ASP A 72 20.95 -0.71 0.12
C ASP A 72 21.85 -0.69 1.37
N ASN A 73 22.12 0.49 1.93
CA ASN A 73 22.87 0.62 3.18
C ASN A 73 21.99 0.25 4.38
N ASP A 74 22.15 -0.96 4.90
CA ASP A 74 21.32 -1.45 6.00
C ASP A 74 21.57 -0.72 7.33
N ASP A 75 22.76 -0.11 7.53
CA ASP A 75 23.06 0.69 8.71
C ASP A 75 22.26 2.00 8.71
N GLU A 76 22.21 2.71 7.56
CA GLU A 76 21.37 3.90 7.40
C GLU A 76 19.88 3.60 7.63
N TRP A 77 19.42 2.42 7.20
CA TRP A 77 18.05 1.99 7.48
C TRP A 77 17.79 1.75 8.97
N ARG A 78 18.72 1.13 9.69
CA ARG A 78 18.60 0.94 11.14
C ARG A 78 18.61 2.28 11.88
N ASP A 79 19.53 3.17 11.52
CA ASP A 79 19.59 4.52 12.08
C ASP A 79 18.28 5.29 11.84
N CYS A 80 17.71 5.19 10.64
CA CYS A 80 16.41 5.78 10.30
C CYS A 80 15.26 5.20 11.17
N LEU A 81 15.20 3.88 11.33
CA LEU A 81 14.16 3.23 12.13
C LEU A 81 14.31 3.51 13.64
N ASP A 82 15.54 3.59 14.13
CA ASP A 82 15.88 4.02 15.49
C ASP A 82 15.44 5.47 15.73
N ALA A 83 15.70 6.37 14.79
CA ALA A 83 15.25 7.76 14.86
C ALA A 83 13.71 7.88 14.86
N CYS A 84 13.01 6.95 14.20
CA CYS A 84 11.56 6.83 14.28
C CYS A 84 11.07 6.25 15.61
N GLY A 85 11.98 5.68 16.43
CA GLY A 85 11.64 5.00 17.68
C GLY A 85 10.96 3.65 17.48
N ILE A 86 11.18 2.98 16.34
CA ILE A 86 10.67 1.64 16.08
C ILE A 86 11.45 0.63 16.93
N ASN A 87 10.75 -0.34 17.54
CA ASN A 87 11.41 -1.37 18.35
C ASN A 87 12.14 -2.42 17.52
N MET A 88 13.18 -3.04 18.11
CA MET A 88 14.04 -4.03 17.43
C MET A 88 13.27 -5.15 16.72
N PRO A 89 12.26 -5.82 17.32
CA PRO A 89 11.51 -6.86 16.60
C PRO A 89 10.80 -6.36 15.35
N THR A 90 10.28 -5.13 15.38
CA THR A 90 9.62 -4.52 14.22
C THR A 90 10.64 -4.08 13.17
N GLN A 91 11.79 -3.57 13.59
CA GLN A 91 12.89 -3.28 12.67
C GLN A 91 13.36 -4.54 11.95
N ASP A 92 13.59 -5.64 12.68
CA ASP A 92 14.05 -6.90 12.09
C ASP A 92 13.02 -7.50 11.12
N ALA A 93 11.73 -7.26 11.34
CA ALA A 93 10.68 -7.65 10.42
C ALA A 93 10.64 -6.77 9.15
N ILE A 94 10.87 -5.46 9.28
CA ILE A 94 11.01 -4.55 8.13
C ILE A 94 12.26 -4.89 7.32
N MET A 95 13.37 -5.15 8.00
CA MET A 95 14.70 -5.38 7.44
C MET A 95 14.96 -6.84 7.02
N ASP A 96 13.94 -7.70 7.06
CA ASP A 96 14.10 -9.12 6.76
C ASP A 96 14.69 -9.32 5.35
N PRO A 97 15.85 -10.00 5.23
CA PRO A 97 16.59 -10.09 3.98
C PRO A 97 15.84 -10.82 2.87
N ASN A 98 14.87 -11.69 3.21
CA ASN A 98 14.01 -12.35 2.22
C ASN A 98 13.15 -11.36 1.44
N PHE A 99 12.88 -10.19 2.03
CA PHE A 99 12.06 -9.13 1.45
C PHE A 99 12.88 -7.91 1.01
N ALA A 100 14.22 -8.01 0.97
CA ALA A 100 15.08 -6.88 0.63
C ALA A 100 14.72 -6.22 -0.71
N HIS A 101 14.26 -7.00 -1.70
CA HIS A 101 13.80 -6.46 -2.97
C HIS A 101 12.54 -5.58 -2.84
N ILE A 102 11.51 -6.05 -2.13
CA ILE A 102 10.30 -5.24 -1.90
C ILE A 102 10.62 -4.07 -0.98
N ARG A 103 11.35 -4.29 0.11
CA ARG A 103 11.78 -3.24 1.03
C ARG A 103 12.43 -2.08 0.29
N ARG A 104 13.32 -2.36 -0.67
CA ARG A 104 14.03 -1.31 -1.42
C ARG A 104 13.22 -0.65 -2.55
N SER A 105 11.97 -1.06 -2.76
CA SER A 105 11.04 -0.39 -3.69
C SER A 105 10.49 0.93 -3.14
N ASN A 106 10.63 1.17 -1.85
CA ASN A 106 10.31 2.44 -1.19
C ASN A 106 11.37 2.78 -0.12
N SER A 107 11.21 3.91 0.55
CA SER A 107 12.16 4.39 1.57
C SER A 107 11.89 3.81 2.95
N CYS A 108 12.85 3.98 3.86
CA CYS A 108 12.71 3.58 5.26
C CYS A 108 11.50 4.24 5.94
N LEU A 109 11.33 5.56 5.81
CA LEU A 109 10.20 6.26 6.42
C LEU A 109 8.86 5.80 5.86
N TYR A 110 8.80 5.46 4.57
CA TYR A 110 7.59 4.90 3.97
C TYR A 110 7.18 3.60 4.67
N TRP A 111 8.11 2.64 4.85
CA TRP A 111 7.78 1.37 5.49
C TRP A 111 7.54 1.50 7.00
N ALA A 112 8.22 2.43 7.68
CA ALA A 112 7.95 2.72 9.08
C ALA A 112 6.50 3.23 9.25
N LYS A 113 6.10 4.23 8.46
CA LYS A 113 4.74 4.76 8.43
C LYS A 113 3.71 3.67 8.13
N GLU A 114 3.90 2.95 7.03
CA GLU A 114 2.91 1.95 6.59
C GLU A 114 2.78 0.80 7.61
N THR A 115 3.88 0.40 8.27
CA THR A 115 3.83 -0.61 9.35
C THR A 115 3.00 -0.12 10.54
N ILE A 116 3.22 1.13 10.98
CA ILE A 116 2.47 1.73 12.09
C ILE A 116 0.98 1.81 11.75
N GLU A 117 0.64 2.37 10.59
CA GLU A 117 -0.74 2.55 10.14
C GLU A 117 -1.47 1.22 9.98
N MET A 118 -0.83 0.22 9.37
CA MET A 118 -1.38 -1.12 9.22
C MET A 118 -1.68 -1.77 10.57
N ARG A 119 -0.74 -1.71 11.53
CA ARG A 119 -0.98 -2.27 12.88
C ARG A 119 -2.07 -1.50 13.63
N TYR A 120 -2.09 -0.17 13.52
CA TYR A 120 -3.12 0.64 14.16
C TYR A 120 -4.52 0.29 13.64
N ARG A 121 -4.69 0.16 12.31
CA ARG A 121 -5.96 -0.24 11.69
C ARG A 121 -6.45 -1.61 12.16
N GLY A 122 -5.57 -2.61 12.19
CA GLY A 122 -5.96 -3.94 12.65
C GLY A 122 -6.42 -3.97 14.11
N LEU A 123 -5.87 -3.09 14.95
CA LEU A 123 -6.36 -2.89 16.32
C LEU A 123 -7.76 -2.25 16.35
N SER A 124 -8.02 -1.27 15.47
CA SER A 124 -9.34 -0.63 15.31
C SER A 124 -10.44 -1.63 14.90
N GLU A 125 -10.11 -2.62 14.07
CA GLU A 125 -11.07 -3.66 13.66
C GLU A 125 -11.40 -4.66 14.76
N THR A 126 -10.44 -4.95 15.64
CA THR A 126 -10.58 -5.96 16.70
C THR A 126 -11.44 -5.46 17.86
N GLN A 127 -11.63 -4.14 17.99
CA GLN A 127 -12.58 -3.60 18.96
C GLN A 127 -14.01 -3.97 18.55
N PRO A 128 -14.88 -4.40 19.51
CA PRO A 128 -16.27 -4.72 19.24
C PRO A 128 -16.98 -3.44 18.79
N SER A 129 -17.00 -3.21 17.48
CA SER A 129 -17.88 -2.25 16.87
C SER A 129 -19.30 -2.73 17.17
N THR A 130 -20.11 -1.87 17.78
CA THR A 130 -21.54 -2.11 18.06
C THR A 130 -22.40 -2.29 16.79
N SER A 131 -21.77 -2.51 15.63
CA SER A 131 -22.39 -2.74 14.35
C SER A 131 -22.20 -4.20 13.95
N ASN A 132 -23.20 -5.02 14.23
CA ASN A 132 -23.39 -6.33 13.60
C ASN A 132 -23.23 -6.18 12.08
N SER A 133 -22.05 -6.45 11.55
CA SER A 133 -21.80 -6.52 10.11
C SER A 133 -21.39 -7.95 9.80
N GLN A 134 -22.40 -8.81 9.62
CA GLN A 134 -22.22 -10.08 8.92
C GLN A 134 -21.85 -9.74 7.48
N GLN A 135 -20.54 -9.64 7.20
CA GLN A 135 -20.07 -9.75 5.83
C GLN A 135 -20.41 -11.16 5.35
N PRO A 136 -20.84 -11.37 4.10
CA PRO A 136 -20.95 -12.72 3.55
C PRO A 136 -19.60 -13.40 3.78
N THR A 137 -19.60 -14.50 4.54
CA THR A 137 -18.46 -15.41 4.58
C THR A 137 -18.32 -15.96 3.17
N THR A 138 -17.48 -15.30 2.36
CA THR A 138 -16.89 -15.93 1.19
C THR A 138 -16.28 -17.23 1.71
N PRO A 139 -16.59 -18.40 1.11
CA PRO A 139 -15.99 -19.64 1.55
C PRO A 139 -14.48 -19.42 1.64
N GLU A 140 -13.88 -19.75 2.79
CA GLU A 140 -12.44 -19.69 2.98
C GLU A 140 -11.82 -20.52 1.85
N THR A 141 -11.41 -19.81 0.81
CA THR A 141 -10.75 -20.43 -0.32
C THR A 141 -9.34 -20.59 0.17
N ASP A 142 -8.99 -21.83 0.51
CA ASP A 142 -7.63 -22.19 0.89
C ASP A 142 -6.67 -21.60 -0.15
N PHE A 143 -5.59 -20.97 0.30
CA PHE A 143 -4.60 -20.34 -0.59
C PHE A 143 -4.07 -21.33 -1.64
N ASN A 144 -4.08 -22.62 -1.28
CA ASN A 144 -3.68 -23.75 -2.11
C ASN A 144 -4.72 -24.14 -3.17
N ASN A 145 -5.97 -23.73 -3.03
CA ASN A 145 -7.04 -23.92 -4.03
C ASN A 145 -7.13 -22.67 -4.92
N GLN A 146 -6.05 -22.41 -5.65
CA GLN A 146 -6.01 -21.30 -6.60
C GLN A 146 -7.08 -21.48 -7.70
N PRO A 147 -7.88 -20.45 -8.03
CA PRO A 147 -8.56 -20.42 -9.31
C PRO A 147 -7.51 -20.47 -10.43
N PRO A 148 -7.82 -21.08 -11.60
CA PRO A 148 -6.87 -21.16 -12.70
C PRO A 148 -6.37 -19.76 -13.05
N LEU A 149 -5.04 -19.57 -12.95
CA LEU A 149 -4.35 -18.28 -13.15
C LEU A 149 -4.76 -17.56 -14.45
N ASN A 150 -5.16 -18.34 -15.46
CA ASN A 150 -5.59 -17.88 -16.76
C ASN A 150 -6.95 -18.50 -17.11
N LYS A 151 -8.04 -17.85 -16.71
CA LYS A 151 -9.37 -18.14 -17.27
C LYS A 151 -9.39 -17.61 -18.71
N PRO A 152 -9.56 -18.45 -19.75
CA PRO A 152 -9.58 -17.97 -21.13
C PRO A 152 -10.60 -16.85 -21.33
N GLY A 153 -10.19 -15.77 -22.01
CA GLY A 153 -11.01 -14.58 -22.23
C GLY A 153 -11.01 -13.57 -21.09
N TYR A 154 -10.25 -13.79 -20.02
CA TYR A 154 -10.14 -12.89 -18.87
C TYR A 154 -8.69 -12.59 -18.51
N THR A 155 -8.47 -11.41 -17.95
CA THR A 155 -7.25 -11.00 -17.27
C THR A 155 -7.50 -11.06 -15.77
N THR A 156 -6.72 -11.89 -15.07
CA THR A 156 -6.76 -11.95 -13.60
C THR A 156 -5.86 -10.86 -13.03
N LEU A 157 -6.39 -10.04 -12.12
CA LEU A 157 -5.66 -8.96 -11.47
C LEU A 157 -5.63 -9.17 -9.96
N PHE A 158 -4.48 -8.85 -9.37
CA PHE A 158 -4.19 -9.07 -7.95
C PHE A 158 -3.74 -7.80 -7.24
N LYS A 159 -4.09 -7.68 -5.96
CA LYS A 159 -3.57 -6.65 -5.05
C LYS A 159 -3.45 -7.21 -3.63
N SER A 160 -2.27 -7.14 -3.03
CA SER A 160 -2.11 -7.39 -1.59
C SER A 160 -2.67 -6.22 -0.78
N ILE A 161 -3.40 -6.50 0.28
CA ILE A 161 -3.97 -5.47 1.15
C ILE A 161 -4.12 -5.95 2.59
N ASP A 162 -4.11 -5.01 3.52
CA ASP A 162 -4.56 -5.22 4.88
C ASP A 162 -6.09 -5.30 4.91
N ARG A 163 -6.65 -6.38 5.47
CA ARG A 163 -8.09 -6.61 5.58
C ARG A 163 -8.75 -5.48 6.38
N GLY A 164 -7.99 -4.90 7.32
CA GLY A 164 -8.15 -3.57 7.93
C GLY A 164 -8.84 -2.53 7.07
N GLN A 165 -8.42 -2.47 5.82
CA GLN A 165 -8.82 -1.43 4.89
C GLN A 165 -10.13 -1.76 4.18
N ILE A 166 -10.40 -3.04 3.94
CA ILE A 166 -11.42 -3.50 2.98
C ILE A 166 -12.72 -3.92 3.64
N THR A 167 -12.97 -3.45 4.86
CA THR A 167 -14.29 -3.56 5.49
C THR A 167 -15.35 -2.95 4.56
N ARG A 168 -16.28 -3.80 4.07
CA ARG A 168 -17.32 -3.46 3.06
C ARG A 168 -16.79 -3.15 1.65
N LEU A 169 -15.65 -3.72 1.26
CA LEU A 169 -15.17 -3.67 -0.13
C LEU A 169 -16.19 -4.28 -1.10
N LEU A 170 -16.89 -5.34 -0.67
CA LEU A 170 -17.90 -6.02 -1.45
C LEU A 170 -19.30 -5.70 -0.94
N ASP A 171 -20.25 -5.50 -1.86
CA ASP A 171 -21.67 -5.43 -1.57
C ASP A 171 -22.23 -6.82 -1.19
N GLN A 172 -23.52 -6.86 -0.87
CA GLN A 172 -24.24 -8.10 -0.56
C GLN A 172 -24.28 -9.12 -1.71
N ASN A 173 -23.97 -8.69 -2.94
CA ASN A 173 -23.93 -9.53 -4.14
C ASN A 173 -22.49 -9.96 -4.50
N GLY A 174 -21.49 -9.56 -3.72
CA GLY A 174 -20.08 -9.84 -4.00
C GLY A 174 -19.45 -8.93 -5.06
N LYS A 175 -20.08 -7.81 -5.42
CA LYS A 175 -19.52 -6.79 -6.31
C LYS A 175 -18.77 -5.71 -5.55
N LEU A 176 -17.82 -5.03 -6.22
CA LEU A 176 -17.10 -3.90 -5.64
C LEU A 176 -18.06 -2.75 -5.28
N ASP A 177 -17.95 -2.23 -4.05
CA ASP A 177 -18.72 -1.08 -3.54
C ASP A 177 -17.78 0.00 -2.99
N ARG A 178 -17.21 -0.19 -1.79
CA ARG A 178 -16.30 0.78 -1.16
C ARG A 178 -14.86 0.66 -1.65
N THR A 179 -14.63 0.92 -2.93
CA THR A 179 -13.30 0.81 -3.55
C THR A 179 -12.30 1.85 -3.04
N GLY A 180 -12.73 2.94 -2.40
CA GLY A 180 -11.82 3.95 -1.84
C GLY A 180 -10.74 3.35 -0.92
N ALA A 181 -11.04 2.23 -0.26
CA ALA A 181 -10.12 1.46 0.57
C ALA A 181 -8.94 0.83 -0.18
N ILE A 182 -9.06 0.57 -1.48
CA ILE A 182 -8.02 -0.09 -2.29
C ILE A 182 -7.22 0.90 -3.14
N LEU A 183 -7.40 2.20 -2.90
CA LEU A 183 -6.62 3.24 -3.58
C LEU A 183 -5.18 3.28 -3.08
N THR A 184 -4.24 3.39 -4.01
CA THR A 184 -2.84 3.71 -3.70
C THR A 184 -2.68 5.23 -3.73
N PRO A 185 -2.20 5.88 -2.65
CA PRO A 185 -2.03 7.33 -2.60
C PRO A 185 -0.87 7.80 -3.50
N ALA A 186 -0.92 9.09 -3.86
CA ALA A 186 0.19 9.77 -4.55
C ALA A 186 1.31 10.19 -3.57
N PRO A 187 2.57 10.34 -4.04
CA PRO A 187 3.04 10.02 -5.39
C PRO A 187 3.14 8.51 -5.65
N SER A 188 2.86 8.12 -6.88
CA SER A 188 2.90 6.75 -7.39
C SER A 188 3.57 6.71 -8.78
N ASP A 189 3.64 5.54 -9.40
CA ASP A 189 4.37 5.35 -10.68
C ASP A 189 3.80 6.17 -11.84
N PHE A 190 2.50 6.42 -11.83
CA PHE A 190 1.78 7.06 -12.94
C PHE A 190 0.90 8.24 -12.49
N SER A 191 1.06 8.69 -11.25
CA SER A 191 0.39 9.86 -10.73
C SER A 191 1.16 10.51 -9.58
N GLY A 192 1.43 11.81 -9.73
CA GLY A 192 2.07 12.61 -8.69
C GLY A 192 1.13 13.27 -7.69
N THR A 193 -0.17 13.35 -7.98
CA THR A 193 -1.12 14.12 -7.16
C THR A 193 -2.44 13.40 -6.86
N ARG A 194 -2.79 12.37 -7.63
CA ARG A 194 -4.05 11.62 -7.45
C ARG A 194 -3.77 10.22 -6.97
N SER A 195 -4.61 9.72 -6.07
CA SER A 195 -4.67 8.30 -5.76
C SER A 195 -5.25 7.53 -6.96
N LEU A 196 -4.79 6.29 -7.19
CA LEU A 196 -5.25 5.45 -8.30
C LEU A 196 -5.41 3.99 -7.85
N TYR A 197 -6.12 3.17 -8.62
CA TYR A 197 -6.24 1.74 -8.36
C TYR A 197 -5.11 0.97 -9.05
N TYR A 198 -4.16 0.48 -8.26
CA TYR A 198 -3.07 -0.35 -8.75
C TYR A 198 -3.33 -1.84 -8.51
N PHE A 199 -3.23 -2.62 -9.58
CA PHE A 199 -3.22 -4.08 -9.55
C PHE A 199 -2.05 -4.62 -10.37
N THR A 200 -1.68 -5.88 -10.16
CA THR A 200 -0.72 -6.61 -10.99
C THR A 200 -1.35 -7.89 -11.52
N PRO A 201 -1.06 -8.32 -12.76
CA PRO A 201 -1.46 -9.64 -13.24
C PRO A 201 -0.57 -10.76 -12.66
N ASP A 202 0.54 -10.40 -12.00
CA ASP A 202 1.49 -11.37 -11.44
C ASP A 202 1.07 -11.77 -10.02
N HIS A 203 0.55 -12.99 -9.90
CA HIS A 203 0.15 -13.57 -8.62
C HIS A 203 1.34 -13.71 -7.66
N ASN A 204 2.52 -14.06 -8.15
CA ASN A 204 3.70 -14.25 -7.31
C ASN A 204 4.19 -12.92 -6.74
N LEU A 205 4.11 -11.83 -7.50
CA LEU A 205 4.36 -10.49 -6.99
C LEU A 205 3.38 -10.12 -5.88
N ALA A 206 2.07 -10.34 -6.08
CA ALA A 206 1.07 -10.09 -5.04
C ALA A 206 1.32 -10.95 -3.79
N ARG A 207 1.73 -12.21 -3.95
CA ARG A 207 2.10 -13.11 -2.85
C ARG A 207 3.30 -12.59 -2.08
N HIS A 208 4.35 -12.14 -2.76
CA HIS A 208 5.53 -11.55 -2.13
C HIS A 208 5.17 -10.28 -1.33
N GLN A 209 4.31 -9.41 -1.88
CA GLN A 209 3.85 -8.20 -1.19
C GLN A 209 3.02 -8.55 0.07
N ALA A 210 2.11 -9.52 -0.04
CA ALA A 210 1.32 -10.01 1.10
C ALA A 210 2.20 -10.65 2.19
N ALA A 211 3.19 -11.47 1.80
CA ALA A 211 4.14 -12.06 2.72
C ALA A 211 4.96 -11.00 3.47
N TYR A 212 5.42 -9.95 2.78
CA TYR A 212 6.14 -8.86 3.42
C TYR A 212 5.27 -8.05 4.39
N ALA A 213 4.02 -7.75 4.02
CA ALA A 213 3.06 -7.11 4.92
C ALA A 213 2.81 -7.98 6.17
N LYS A 214 2.57 -9.27 5.99
CA LYS A 214 2.32 -10.22 7.09
C LYS A 214 3.54 -10.37 8.00
N ARG A 215 4.76 -10.34 7.45
CA ARG A 215 6.01 -10.39 8.22
C ARG A 215 6.12 -9.19 9.16
N ARG A 216 5.80 -7.99 8.67
CA ARG A 216 5.86 -6.73 9.44
C ARG A 216 4.70 -6.57 10.40
N ALA A 217 3.57 -7.21 10.15
CA ALA A 217 2.36 -7.09 10.94
C ALA A 217 1.73 -8.47 11.20
N PRO A 218 2.39 -9.31 12.04
CA PRO A 218 2.05 -10.73 12.18
C PRO A 218 0.64 -10.96 12.73
N ARG A 219 0.11 -10.02 13.51
CA ARG A 219 -1.23 -10.08 14.09
C ARG A 219 -2.32 -9.60 13.15
N GLU A 220 -1.97 -8.87 12.09
CA GLU A 220 -2.97 -8.26 11.21
C GLU A 220 -3.46 -9.23 10.16
N SER A 221 -4.70 -9.03 9.75
CA SER A 221 -5.33 -9.85 8.72
C SER A 221 -4.88 -9.34 7.36
N ILE A 222 -3.89 -9.97 6.74
CA ILE A 222 -3.47 -9.64 5.38
C ILE A 222 -4.28 -10.48 4.40
N ALA A 223 -4.61 -9.93 3.24
CA ALA A 223 -5.31 -10.63 2.17
C ALA A 223 -4.76 -10.26 0.79
N ILE A 224 -5.06 -11.10 -0.20
CA ILE A 224 -4.88 -10.78 -1.61
C ILE A 224 -6.27 -10.67 -2.23
N ILE A 225 -6.57 -9.51 -2.80
CA ILE A 225 -7.71 -9.33 -3.68
C ILE A 225 -7.35 -9.95 -5.02
N SER A 226 -8.23 -10.79 -5.55
CA SER A 226 -8.18 -11.30 -6.92
C SER A 226 -9.47 -10.93 -7.62
N LEU A 227 -9.38 -10.44 -8.86
CA LEU A 227 -10.55 -10.13 -9.67
C LEU A 227 -10.30 -10.52 -11.12
N LEU A 228 -11.37 -10.83 -11.85
CA LEU A 228 -11.34 -11.13 -13.28
C LEU A 228 -11.91 -9.97 -14.07
N ILE A 229 -11.18 -9.51 -15.09
CA ILE A 229 -11.68 -8.53 -16.06
C ILE A 229 -11.77 -9.22 -17.42
N PRO A 230 -12.93 -9.17 -18.12
CA PRO A 230 -13.02 -9.67 -19.49
C PRO A 230 -12.00 -8.98 -20.40
N ASN A 231 -11.21 -9.75 -21.16
CA ASN A 231 -10.23 -9.19 -22.10
C ASN A 231 -10.91 -8.28 -23.12
N THR A 232 -12.12 -8.66 -23.57
CA THR A 232 -12.91 -7.85 -24.48
C THR A 232 -13.23 -6.48 -23.90
N ALA A 233 -13.51 -6.36 -22.60
CA ALA A 233 -13.79 -5.06 -21.98
C ALA A 233 -12.57 -4.13 -22.09
N ILE A 234 -11.37 -4.66 -21.81
CA ILE A 234 -10.11 -3.91 -21.94
C ILE A 234 -9.82 -3.57 -23.41
N GLU A 235 -9.93 -4.56 -24.31
CA GLU A 235 -9.62 -4.42 -25.74
C GLU A 235 -10.58 -3.46 -26.47
N THR A 236 -11.81 -3.31 -25.98
CA THR A 236 -12.80 -2.39 -26.56
C THR A 236 -12.67 -0.95 -26.08
N LEU A 237 -11.83 -0.68 -25.06
CA LEU A 237 -11.57 0.70 -24.65
C LEU A 237 -10.99 1.51 -25.81
N PRO A 238 -11.51 2.71 -26.09
CA PRO A 238 -10.97 3.53 -27.16
C PRO A 238 -9.55 3.99 -26.80
N SER A 239 -8.74 4.28 -27.82
CA SER A 239 -7.32 4.64 -27.66
C SER A 239 -7.02 5.77 -26.66
N PRO A 240 -7.89 6.77 -26.42
CA PRO A 240 -7.67 7.75 -25.35
C PRO A 240 -7.79 7.16 -23.95
N ASP A 241 -8.69 6.18 -23.76
CA ASP A 241 -9.05 5.62 -22.47
C ASP A 241 -8.15 4.47 -22.04
N LEU A 242 -7.51 3.78 -23.01
CA LEU A 242 -6.48 2.78 -22.76
C LEU A 242 -5.11 3.31 -23.19
N GLN A 243 -4.21 3.47 -22.23
CA GLN A 243 -2.81 3.82 -22.50
C GLN A 243 -1.89 2.68 -22.09
N ILE A 244 -0.89 2.40 -22.93
CA ILE A 244 0.15 1.41 -22.63
C ILE A 244 1.49 2.12 -22.63
N VAL A 245 2.25 1.98 -21.54
CA VAL A 245 3.53 2.65 -21.37
C VAL A 245 4.52 1.76 -20.63
N SER A 246 5.52 1.27 -21.36
CA SER A 246 6.47 0.29 -20.83
C SER A 246 7.91 0.76 -20.91
N TRP A 247 8.75 0.21 -20.03
CA TRP A 247 10.19 0.27 -20.21
C TRP A 247 10.58 -0.44 -21.53
N PRO A 248 11.58 0.05 -22.30
CA PRO A 248 12.48 1.17 -22.04
C PRO A 248 12.09 2.50 -22.70
N SER A 249 10.79 2.74 -22.98
CA SER A 249 10.37 3.94 -23.71
C SER A 249 10.70 5.25 -22.97
N ASN A 250 11.03 6.31 -23.72
CA ASN A 250 11.24 7.64 -23.15
C ASN A 250 9.98 8.19 -22.49
N GLU A 251 8.80 7.91 -23.06
CA GLU A 251 7.52 8.31 -22.44
C GLU A 251 7.34 7.68 -21.05
N TRP A 252 7.72 6.41 -20.86
CA TRP A 252 7.68 5.76 -19.55
C TRP A 252 8.60 6.45 -18.55
N LYS A 253 9.84 6.72 -18.93
CA LYS A 253 10.84 7.39 -18.07
C LYS A 253 10.37 8.78 -17.65
N GLU A 254 9.89 9.58 -18.61
CA GLU A 254 9.42 10.94 -18.38
C GLU A 254 8.16 10.96 -17.51
N LEU A 255 7.17 10.10 -17.80
CA LEU A 255 5.97 9.96 -17.00
C LEU A 255 6.28 9.56 -15.55
N LEU A 256 7.14 8.57 -15.37
CA LEU A 256 7.54 8.09 -14.06
C LEU A 256 8.26 9.18 -13.27
N TRP A 257 9.25 9.83 -13.88
CA TRP A 257 10.00 10.90 -13.23
C TRP A 257 9.10 12.05 -12.81
N HIS A 258 8.19 12.51 -13.67
CA HIS A 258 7.22 13.55 -13.32
C HIS A 258 6.28 13.11 -12.19
N SER A 259 5.78 11.87 -12.25
CA SER A 259 4.85 11.32 -11.24
C SER A 259 5.51 11.20 -9.87
N ARG A 260 6.70 10.58 -9.79
CA ARG A 260 7.44 10.42 -8.52
C ARG A 260 7.96 11.74 -7.94
N ASN A 261 8.15 12.77 -8.78
CA ASN A 261 8.51 14.12 -8.36
C ASN A 261 7.32 15.04 -8.08
N GLN A 262 6.08 14.56 -8.21
CA GLN A 262 4.87 15.38 -8.06
C GLN A 262 4.85 16.63 -8.98
N LYS A 263 5.49 16.52 -10.15
CA LYS A 263 5.54 17.60 -11.14
C LYS A 263 4.32 17.54 -12.03
N PHE A 264 3.91 18.70 -12.55
CA PHE A 264 2.89 18.76 -13.58
C PHE A 264 3.32 17.97 -14.82
N LEU A 265 2.38 17.21 -15.40
CA LEU A 265 2.64 16.48 -16.63
C LEU A 265 2.69 17.44 -17.83
N PRO A 266 3.74 17.35 -18.68
CA PRO A 266 3.79 18.08 -19.93
C PRO A 266 2.65 17.65 -20.87
N PRO A 267 2.24 18.49 -21.84
CA PRO A 267 1.05 18.25 -22.65
C PRO A 267 0.96 16.87 -23.31
N HIS A 268 2.07 16.32 -23.81
CA HIS A 268 2.10 15.01 -24.47
C HIS A 268 1.90 13.82 -23.52
N LEU A 269 2.13 14.02 -22.21
CA LEU A 269 1.91 12.99 -21.19
C LEU A 269 0.55 13.09 -20.50
N ARG A 270 -0.25 14.13 -20.77
CA ARG A 270 -1.57 14.28 -20.15
C ARG A 270 -2.54 13.15 -20.50
N LYS A 271 -2.35 12.50 -21.66
CA LYS A 271 -3.09 11.30 -22.06
C LYS A 271 -3.09 10.21 -20.98
N TYR A 272 -2.01 10.04 -20.21
CA TYR A 272 -1.92 9.07 -19.13
C TYR A 272 -2.75 9.45 -17.90
N ARG A 273 -2.91 10.76 -17.65
CA ARG A 273 -3.74 11.26 -16.57
C ARG A 273 -5.22 11.11 -16.90
N ASP A 274 -5.57 11.33 -18.16
CA ASP A 274 -6.95 11.39 -18.62
C ASP A 274 -7.49 9.99 -19.01
N ALA A 275 -6.64 8.97 -19.04
CA ALA A 275 -7.01 7.59 -19.36
C ALA A 275 -7.86 6.92 -18.27
N THR A 276 -8.73 6.00 -18.69
CA THR A 276 -9.47 5.10 -17.80
C THR A 276 -8.53 4.04 -17.21
N LEU A 277 -7.68 3.45 -18.06
CA LEU A 277 -6.73 2.41 -17.71
C LEU A 277 -5.35 2.71 -18.32
N VAL A 278 -4.32 2.70 -17.47
CA VAL A 278 -2.93 2.65 -17.88
C VAL A 278 -2.36 1.28 -17.58
N ILE A 279 -1.81 0.60 -18.58
CA ILE A 279 -1.03 -0.63 -18.42
C ILE A 279 0.44 -0.27 -18.58
N GLY A 280 1.26 -0.51 -17.55
CA GLY A 280 2.65 -0.10 -17.60
C GLY A 280 3.59 -0.91 -16.75
N THR A 281 4.89 -0.66 -16.97
CA THR A 281 5.95 -1.30 -16.18
C THR A 281 6.07 -0.63 -14.81
N ALA A 282 6.06 -1.42 -13.75
CA ALA A 282 6.23 -0.98 -12.37
C ALA A 282 7.63 -0.41 -12.12
N ALA A 283 7.69 0.64 -11.32
CA ALA A 283 8.96 1.27 -10.98
C ALA A 283 9.57 0.69 -9.68
N TYR A 284 10.89 0.78 -9.59
CA TYR A 284 11.67 0.37 -8.44
C TYR A 284 12.37 1.58 -7.81
N GLY A 285 12.53 1.54 -6.49
CA GLY A 285 13.19 2.59 -5.72
C GLY A 285 12.22 3.65 -5.20
N ALA A 286 12.62 4.25 -4.09
CA ALA A 286 11.86 5.29 -3.41
C ALA A 286 11.72 6.58 -4.24
N GLY A 287 10.69 7.38 -3.96
CA GLY A 287 10.49 8.69 -4.59
C GLY A 287 11.71 9.62 -4.50
N ALA A 288 12.44 9.59 -3.38
CA ALA A 288 13.65 10.40 -3.18
C ALA A 288 14.78 10.08 -4.19
N VAL A 289 14.84 8.86 -4.72
CA VAL A 289 15.79 8.50 -5.80
C VAL A 289 15.49 9.32 -7.05
N TYR A 290 14.21 9.47 -7.40
CA TYR A 290 13.78 10.26 -8.57
C TYR A 290 13.90 11.77 -8.34
N GLN A 291 13.77 12.22 -7.09
CA GLN A 291 13.97 13.62 -6.72
C GLN A 291 15.45 14.05 -6.81
N GLY A 292 16.37 13.10 -6.63
CA GLY A 292 17.80 13.31 -6.83
C GLY A 292 18.23 13.41 -8.30
N MET A 293 17.41 12.92 -9.23
CA MET A 293 17.70 12.99 -10.67
C MET A 293 17.44 14.39 -11.23
N ARG A 294 18.35 14.90 -12.06
CA ARG A 294 18.19 16.22 -12.69
C ARG A 294 17.14 16.19 -13.78
N THR A 295 17.10 15.10 -14.55
CA THR A 295 16.20 14.94 -15.68
C THR A 295 15.70 13.50 -15.77
N TRP A 296 14.64 13.28 -16.54
CA TRP A 296 14.04 11.95 -16.71
C TRP A 296 14.95 10.99 -17.50
N GLU A 297 15.92 11.49 -18.27
CA GLU A 297 16.89 10.69 -19.01
C GLU A 297 17.78 9.85 -18.09
N GLU A 298 17.93 10.25 -16.83
CA GLU A 298 18.65 9.49 -15.79
C GLU A 298 17.88 8.25 -15.32
N VAL A 299 16.58 8.12 -15.64
CA VAL A 299 15.80 6.93 -15.31
C VAL A 299 16.30 5.75 -16.15
N GLY A 300 16.86 4.76 -15.47
CA GLY A 300 17.55 3.60 -16.04
C GLY A 300 16.91 2.26 -15.73
N LYS A 301 17.62 1.18 -16.09
CA LYS A 301 17.17 -0.20 -15.88
C LYS A 301 17.05 -0.53 -14.39
N GLU A 302 17.86 0.11 -13.56
CA GLU A 302 17.86 0.03 -12.11
C GLU A 302 16.58 0.56 -11.46
N ASN A 303 15.78 1.36 -12.20
CA ASN A 303 14.49 1.88 -11.77
C ASN A 303 13.32 0.99 -12.21
N VAL A 304 13.58 -0.16 -12.82
CA VAL A 304 12.54 -1.12 -13.23
C VAL A 304 12.36 -2.16 -12.13
N PHE A 305 11.13 -2.32 -11.66
CA PHE A 305 10.81 -3.41 -10.73
C PHE A 305 10.72 -4.71 -11.52
N CYS A 306 11.63 -5.65 -11.31
CA CYS A 306 11.63 -6.94 -11.97
C CYS A 306 11.08 -8.03 -11.05
N VAL A 307 10.32 -8.97 -11.59
CA VAL A 307 9.94 -10.19 -10.86
C VAL A 307 11.05 -11.23 -11.02
N GLY A 308 11.46 -11.88 -9.92
CA GLY A 308 12.54 -12.87 -9.89
C GLY A 308 13.94 -12.31 -9.61
N LYS A 309 14.99 -13.12 -9.85
CA LYS A 309 16.38 -12.74 -9.55
C LYS A 309 16.80 -11.50 -10.35
N ARG A 310 17.39 -10.52 -9.64
CA ARG A 310 17.83 -9.20 -10.14
C ARG A 310 18.49 -9.31 -11.53
N GLY A 311 17.93 -8.61 -12.51
CA GLY A 311 18.56 -8.37 -13.82
C GLY A 311 18.23 -9.35 -14.96
N LYS A 312 17.44 -10.41 -14.72
CA LYS A 312 17.04 -11.40 -15.74
C LYS A 312 15.53 -11.47 -16.04
N GLY A 313 14.68 -10.76 -15.29
CA GLY A 313 13.23 -10.73 -15.49
C GLY A 313 12.77 -9.59 -16.39
N GLU A 314 11.64 -9.80 -17.07
CA GLU A 314 10.84 -8.71 -17.64
C GLU A 314 10.33 -7.81 -16.49
N GLY A 315 10.12 -6.53 -16.78
CA GLY A 315 9.60 -5.60 -15.77
C GLY A 315 8.19 -6.00 -15.35
N ALA A 316 7.91 -5.96 -14.05
CA ALA A 316 6.60 -6.26 -13.50
C ALA A 316 5.57 -5.34 -14.13
N VAL A 317 4.42 -5.89 -14.52
CA VAL A 317 3.33 -5.13 -15.13
C VAL A 317 2.33 -4.69 -14.06
N GLN A 318 1.79 -3.49 -14.22
CA GLN A 318 0.71 -2.95 -13.42
C GLN A 318 -0.45 -2.52 -14.31
N TYR A 319 -1.66 -2.78 -13.82
CA TYR A 319 -2.92 -2.28 -14.36
C TYR A 319 -3.41 -1.19 -13.42
N VAL A 320 -3.55 0.01 -13.95
CA VAL A 320 -3.70 1.23 -13.18
C VAL A 320 -4.96 1.94 -13.64
N PHE A 321 -6.03 1.79 -12.87
CA PHE A 321 -7.31 2.42 -13.18
C PHE A 321 -7.39 3.79 -12.53
N SER A 322 -7.99 4.74 -13.25
CA SER A 322 -8.30 6.05 -12.71
C SER A 322 -9.19 5.94 -11.46
N ALA A 323 -8.91 6.75 -10.44
CA ALA A 323 -9.82 6.92 -9.31
C ALA A 323 -10.97 7.88 -9.60
N GLU A 324 -10.92 8.57 -10.76
CA GLU A 324 -12.04 9.35 -11.27
C GLU A 324 -13.17 8.41 -11.72
N ARG A 325 -14.31 9.02 -12.06
CA ARG A 325 -15.55 8.31 -12.40
C ARG A 325 -15.32 7.19 -13.41
N GLU A 326 -14.56 7.43 -14.47
CA GLU A 326 -14.39 6.51 -15.59
C GLU A 326 -13.71 5.19 -15.16
N GLY A 327 -12.62 5.28 -14.39
CA GLY A 327 -11.90 4.08 -13.92
C GLY A 327 -12.64 3.35 -12.81
N TYR A 328 -13.35 4.07 -11.93
CA TYR A 328 -14.22 3.48 -10.93
C TYR A 328 -15.42 2.73 -11.56
N ASP A 329 -16.11 3.37 -12.51
CA ASP A 329 -17.25 2.79 -13.22
C ASP A 329 -16.80 1.54 -14.00
N PHE A 330 -15.66 1.60 -14.69
CA PHE A 330 -15.08 0.44 -15.38
C PHE A 330 -14.85 -0.74 -14.44
N LEU A 331 -14.21 -0.51 -13.28
CA LEU A 331 -13.93 -1.58 -12.32
C LEU A 331 -15.22 -2.17 -11.73
N THR A 332 -16.19 -1.33 -11.36
CA THR A 332 -17.44 -1.81 -10.74
C THR A 332 -18.35 -2.52 -11.74
N GLU A 333 -18.32 -2.13 -13.02
CA GLU A 333 -19.07 -2.78 -14.09
C GLU A 333 -18.46 -4.12 -14.49
N HIS A 334 -17.13 -4.17 -14.69
CA HIS A 334 -16.46 -5.29 -15.35
C HIS A 334 -15.68 -6.22 -14.42
N ALA A 335 -15.47 -5.87 -13.15
CA ALA A 335 -14.87 -6.81 -12.19
C ALA A 335 -15.83 -7.96 -11.88
N GLU A 336 -15.41 -9.16 -12.27
CA GLU A 336 -16.09 -10.42 -12.00
C GLU A 336 -15.29 -11.26 -11.01
N ASP A 337 -15.98 -12.18 -10.33
CA ASP A 337 -15.37 -13.18 -9.43
C ASP A 337 -14.38 -12.58 -8.41
N VAL A 338 -14.76 -11.45 -7.81
CA VAL A 338 -13.91 -10.73 -6.85
C VAL A 338 -13.77 -11.56 -5.59
N LYS A 339 -12.54 -11.97 -5.30
CA LYS A 339 -12.16 -12.81 -4.17
C LYS A 339 -11.23 -12.04 -3.24
N VAL A 340 -11.43 -12.24 -1.94
CA VAL A 340 -10.52 -11.77 -0.89
C VAL A 340 -9.94 -13.01 -0.23
N ILE A 341 -8.68 -13.31 -0.54
CA ILE A 341 -8.01 -14.55 -0.14
C ILE A 341 -7.13 -14.24 1.09
N PRO A 342 -7.40 -14.79 2.29
CA PRO A 342 -6.66 -14.45 3.51
C PRO A 342 -5.23 -15.01 3.51
N PHE A 343 -4.22 -14.15 3.63
CA PHE A 343 -2.81 -14.56 3.69
C PHE A 343 -2.42 -14.88 5.14
N THR A 344 -2.43 -16.17 5.48
CA THR A 344 -2.28 -16.65 6.85
C THR A 344 -0.82 -16.69 7.32
N ALA A 345 -0.60 -16.90 8.62
CA ALA A 345 0.74 -17.13 9.15
C ALA A 345 1.38 -18.40 8.55
N GLY A 346 0.59 -19.46 8.35
CA GLY A 346 1.07 -20.67 7.68
C GLY A 346 1.50 -20.41 6.23
N ALA A 347 0.76 -19.57 5.49
CA ALA A 347 1.14 -19.16 4.14
C ALA A 347 2.46 -18.36 4.11
N LEU A 348 2.74 -17.58 5.17
CA LEU A 348 4.04 -16.91 5.34
C LEU A 348 5.16 -17.92 5.62
N GLU A 349 4.94 -18.89 6.51
CA GLU A 349 5.93 -19.94 6.81
C GLU A 349 6.28 -20.76 5.56
N GLU A 350 5.27 -21.14 4.77
CA GLU A 350 5.46 -21.82 3.49
C GLU A 350 6.24 -20.95 2.50
N PHE A 351 5.87 -19.67 2.38
CA PHE A 351 6.58 -18.72 1.52
C PHE A 351 8.05 -18.55 1.93
N LEU A 352 8.35 -18.53 3.23
CA LEU A 352 9.72 -18.40 3.72
C LEU A 352 10.54 -19.70 3.56
N ALA A 353 9.88 -20.86 3.50
CA ALA A 353 10.53 -22.13 3.23
C ALA A 353 10.97 -22.27 1.76
N ASP A 354 10.21 -21.67 0.83
CA ASP A 354 10.59 -21.56 -0.58
C ASP A 354 10.23 -20.18 -1.18
N PRO A 355 11.08 -19.16 -0.95
CA PRO A 355 10.82 -17.80 -1.46
C PRO A 355 10.88 -17.70 -3.00
N ALA A 356 11.35 -18.74 -3.68
CA ALA A 356 11.53 -18.76 -5.13
C ALA A 356 10.39 -19.47 -5.89
N GLY A 357 9.41 -20.03 -5.16
CA GLY A 357 8.26 -20.76 -5.69
C GLY A 357 7.27 -19.93 -6.51
#